data_AF-A0A917ZDI6-F1
#
_entry.id   AF-A0A917ZDI6-F1
#
_cell.length_a   1.000
_cell.length_b   1.000
_cell.length_c   1.000
_cell.angle_alpha   90.00
_cell.angle_beta   90.00
_cell.angle_gamma   90.00
#
_symmetry.space_group_name_H-M   'P 1'
#
loop_
_entity.id
_entity.type
_entity.pdbx_description
1 polymer ?
#
loop_
_entity_poly.entity_id
_entity_poly.type
_entity_poly.pdbx_seq_one_letter_code
_entity_poly.pdbx_strand_id
1 'polypeptide(L)'
;MNKVRKFFQAMTRREKRFAAAGIVVALVVCVPVMAVAEPGLVHGSAPGEPVDPGVEQALAVERGDSCRDMLPDDTPTFVVCRWLSAPQDAADVASFWMTDDGARLEQAQPLPPRYVRCNQPTDLSKTTACKGGQTNCAQQPDGWYKCRNMATGTITFERTVNGERQIRTTAPTASTGPSSSVTPRARPTKMSSTSSPPATLTIAPSAIAPPASDTSPGQPSTRPDQSQAPRPDQQPTTATTPSATPTSSGAAPPSDQAGDPVAAAITAARTARLRIWIESDLADDFKAGQAQFRAALRTLINAASRPGVIGIKFADNLGYTSFTSEDEIKDFLRQASGALRAALPGKRLAIGVVVPELGCGAAAGCVAAMRAKAPLATKKLVERYIKTSAVEQVYVSNGLFASAYRQHQLRDPKTGKQQPVTPAVATRAQWLSIKALGWDTLAQISSREYGLAHSGPAAPWDDAQATAQINAYIGTVIGVGAPTVTLWGHNAVDGGRTYRLLDADLAMNPMWSQLIRQQLRERLSVVFDPRSTELGIHQDIAALGKAASEIFIVV
;
A
#
# COMPACT_ATOMS: atom_id res chain seq x y z
N MET A 1 5.76 -20.95 41.78
CA MET A 1 4.96 -21.28 40.57
C MET A 1 3.59 -20.59 40.49
N ASN A 2 2.81 -20.42 41.57
CA ASN A 2 1.49 -19.76 41.49
C ASN A 2 1.49 -18.24 41.19
N LYS A 3 2.56 -17.50 41.52
CA LYS A 3 2.70 -16.07 41.16
C LYS A 3 3.01 -15.86 39.67
N VAL A 4 3.78 -16.77 39.07
CA VAL A 4 4.11 -16.76 37.63
C VAL A 4 2.87 -17.06 36.79
N ARG A 5 2.00 -17.98 37.23
CA ARG A 5 0.76 -18.32 36.54
C ARG A 5 -0.27 -17.17 36.55
N LYS A 6 -0.38 -16.43 37.67
CA LYS A 6 -1.22 -15.22 37.76
C LYS A 6 -0.68 -14.06 36.91
N PHE A 7 0.63 -13.92 36.80
CA PHE A 7 1.28 -12.95 35.91
C PHE A 7 0.94 -13.21 34.43
N PHE A 8 0.94 -14.46 33.97
CA PHE A 8 0.58 -14.82 32.58
C PHE A 8 -0.93 -14.76 32.26
N GLN A 9 -1.80 -14.71 33.27
CA GLN A 9 -3.25 -14.59 33.10
C GLN A 9 -3.74 -13.14 32.97
N ALA A 10 -2.93 -12.15 33.39
CA ALA A 10 -3.27 -10.72 33.33
C ALA A 10 -2.73 -9.98 32.09
N MET A 11 -1.85 -10.61 31.29
CA MET A 11 -1.26 -10.01 30.09
C MET A 11 -2.18 -10.13 28.87
N THR A 12 -2.29 -9.04 28.11
CA THR A 12 -2.98 -8.99 26.82
C THR A 12 -2.26 -9.90 25.79
N ARG A 13 -2.99 -10.42 24.79
CA ARG A 13 -2.42 -11.36 23.80
C ARG A 13 -1.19 -10.81 23.05
N ARG A 14 -1.11 -9.48 22.90
CA ARG A 14 0.01 -8.78 22.24
C ARG A 14 1.30 -8.83 23.06
N GLU A 15 1.21 -8.83 24.39
CA GLU A 15 2.36 -8.89 25.31
C GLU A 15 2.96 -10.30 25.41
N LYS A 16 2.14 -11.34 25.25
CA LYS A 16 2.59 -12.75 25.24
C LYS A 16 3.56 -13.05 24.09
N ARG A 17 3.46 -12.32 22.97
CA ARG A 17 4.33 -12.48 21.80
C ARG A 17 5.77 -12.00 22.05
N PHE A 18 6.01 -11.12 23.01
CA PHE A 18 7.35 -10.58 23.27
C PHE A 18 8.15 -11.38 24.31
N ALA A 19 7.48 -11.99 25.30
CA ALA A 19 8.16 -12.86 26.26
C ALA A 19 8.74 -14.13 25.61
N ALA A 20 8.08 -14.69 24.60
CA ALA A 20 8.55 -15.88 23.90
C ALA A 20 9.71 -15.59 22.93
N ALA A 21 9.68 -14.46 22.21
CA ALA A 21 10.74 -14.08 21.29
C ALA A 21 12.06 -13.71 22.02
N GLY A 22 11.98 -13.08 23.20
CA GLY A 22 13.17 -12.76 24.01
C GLY A 22 13.88 -14.00 24.57
N ILE A 23 13.14 -15.07 24.90
CA ILE A 23 13.71 -16.31 25.45
C ILE A 23 14.40 -17.14 24.36
N VAL A 24 13.90 -17.14 23.13
CA VAL A 24 14.50 -17.89 22.02
C VAL A 24 15.80 -17.25 21.52
N VAL A 25 15.90 -15.90 21.53
CA VAL A 25 17.14 -15.21 21.15
C VAL A 25 18.26 -15.43 22.17
N ALA A 26 17.94 -15.60 23.46
CA ALA A 26 18.94 -15.88 24.49
C ALA A 26 19.53 -17.31 24.40
N LEU A 27 18.82 -18.27 23.78
CA LEU A 27 19.25 -19.67 23.69
C LEU A 27 20.02 -20.02 22.41
N VAL A 28 19.96 -19.19 21.36
CA VAL A 28 20.59 -19.49 20.06
C VAL A 28 22.00 -18.88 19.90
N VAL A 29 22.45 -18.01 20.81
CA VAL A 29 23.76 -17.31 20.70
C VAL A 29 24.95 -18.10 21.30
N CYS A 30 24.77 -19.34 21.76
CA CYS A 30 25.85 -20.13 22.36
C CYS A 30 26.11 -21.48 21.67
N VAL A 31 26.59 -21.48 20.42
CA VAL A 31 27.35 -22.61 19.83
C VAL A 31 28.40 -22.09 18.82
N PRO A 32 29.69 -22.45 18.93
CA PRO A 32 30.69 -22.17 17.90
C PRO A 32 31.17 -23.45 17.20
N VAL A 33 31.12 -23.56 15.86
CA VAL A 33 31.97 -24.52 15.10
C VAL A 33 32.36 -24.02 13.70
N MET A 34 33.68 -24.07 13.50
CA MET A 34 34.59 -24.07 12.36
C MET A 34 34.14 -24.66 10.98
N ALA A 35 34.47 -23.92 9.92
CA ALA A 35 35.35 -24.24 8.76
C ALA A 35 35.09 -25.37 7.69
N VAL A 36 35.42 -24.97 6.44
CA VAL A 36 36.02 -25.68 5.26
C VAL A 36 35.13 -26.21 4.09
N ALA A 37 35.51 -25.76 2.87
CA ALA A 37 35.62 -26.46 1.56
C ALA A 37 34.57 -26.22 0.44
N GLU A 38 35.03 -25.60 -0.66
CA GLU A 38 34.70 -25.90 -2.08
C GLU A 38 35.84 -26.77 -2.68
N PRO A 39 35.82 -27.35 -3.91
CA PRO A 39 34.90 -27.17 -5.07
C PRO A 39 34.49 -28.46 -5.85
N GLY A 40 33.65 -28.30 -6.90
CA GLY A 40 33.42 -29.35 -7.92
C GLY A 40 32.69 -28.86 -9.20
N LEU A 41 33.37 -29.01 -10.35
CA LEU A 41 32.98 -28.77 -11.76
C LEU A 41 32.21 -29.94 -12.41
N VAL A 42 31.31 -29.69 -13.38
CA VAL A 42 31.03 -30.58 -14.57
C VAL A 42 30.48 -29.79 -15.80
N HIS A 43 30.94 -30.19 -17.01
CA HIS A 43 30.57 -29.86 -18.42
C HIS A 43 29.09 -30.12 -18.80
N GLY A 44 28.45 -29.72 -19.92
CA GLY A 44 28.78 -29.17 -21.26
C GLY A 44 27.88 -29.86 -22.32
N SER A 45 27.30 -29.16 -23.32
CA SER A 45 26.73 -29.72 -24.59
C SER A 45 26.37 -28.61 -25.63
N ALA A 46 26.44 -28.97 -26.92
CA ALA A 46 26.64 -28.14 -28.13
C ALA A 46 25.40 -28.04 -29.09
N PRO A 47 25.44 -27.29 -30.22
CA PRO A 47 24.26 -26.78 -30.96
C PRO A 47 23.99 -27.38 -32.37
N GLY A 48 22.75 -27.22 -32.89
CA GLY A 48 22.46 -27.04 -34.33
C GLY A 48 21.25 -27.79 -34.93
N GLU A 49 20.24 -27.06 -35.45
CA GLU A 49 19.40 -27.45 -36.62
C GLU A 49 18.62 -26.23 -37.19
N PRO A 50 18.33 -26.13 -38.51
CA PRO A 50 17.71 -24.95 -39.15
C PRO A 50 16.21 -25.12 -39.47
N VAL A 51 15.45 -24.01 -39.54
CA VAL A 51 14.01 -23.99 -39.87
C VAL A 51 13.70 -23.09 -41.08
N ASP A 52 12.80 -23.59 -41.94
CA ASP A 52 12.30 -23.12 -43.24
C ASP A 52 11.19 -22.04 -43.11
N PRO A 53 11.07 -21.02 -44.00
CA PRO A 53 10.06 -19.97 -43.89
C PRO A 53 8.92 -20.14 -44.90
N GLY A 54 7.66 -20.23 -44.43
CA GLY A 54 6.52 -20.24 -45.34
C GLY A 54 5.13 -20.01 -44.74
N VAL A 55 4.57 -18.84 -45.09
CA VAL A 55 3.13 -18.46 -45.19
C VAL A 55 2.45 -17.89 -43.92
N GLU A 56 2.30 -16.56 -43.94
CA GLU A 56 1.55 -15.75 -42.98
C GLU A 56 0.08 -15.61 -43.43
N GLN A 57 -0.87 -16.12 -42.64
CA GLN A 57 -2.30 -15.82 -42.76
C GLN A 57 -2.75 -14.95 -41.58
N ALA A 58 -3.51 -13.90 -41.85
CA ALA A 58 -4.05 -13.01 -40.82
C ALA A 58 -5.15 -13.72 -39.99
N LEU A 59 -5.07 -13.62 -38.65
CA LEU A 59 -5.95 -14.32 -37.69
C LEU A 59 -6.80 -13.37 -36.83
N ALA A 60 -7.99 -13.87 -36.46
CA ALA A 60 -9.11 -13.15 -35.86
C ALA A 60 -9.18 -13.26 -34.33
N VAL A 61 -9.45 -12.13 -33.66
CA VAL A 61 -9.27 -11.86 -32.21
C VAL A 61 -10.30 -12.55 -31.29
N GLU A 62 -11.37 -13.17 -31.81
CA GLU A 62 -12.50 -13.59 -30.97
C GLU A 62 -12.34 -14.93 -30.23
N ARG A 63 -11.24 -15.66 -30.41
CA ARG A 63 -11.04 -17.00 -29.82
C ARG A 63 -10.29 -17.06 -28.49
N GLY A 64 -9.92 -15.92 -27.91
CA GLY A 64 -9.27 -15.90 -26.59
C GLY A 64 -7.78 -16.22 -26.60
N ASP A 65 -7.12 -16.03 -27.75
CA ASP A 65 -5.66 -16.07 -27.84
C ASP A 65 -5.09 -14.80 -27.20
N SER A 66 -4.37 -14.96 -26.10
CA SER A 66 -3.58 -13.87 -25.52
C SER A 66 -2.29 -13.70 -26.33
N CYS A 67 -1.66 -12.53 -26.35
CA CYS A 67 -0.35 -12.33 -27.03
C CYS A 67 0.72 -13.40 -26.69
N ARG A 68 0.53 -14.14 -25.59
CA ARG A 68 1.37 -15.24 -25.15
C ARG A 68 1.25 -16.49 -26.04
N ASP A 69 0.12 -16.71 -26.69
CA ASP A 69 -0.17 -17.90 -27.50
C ASP A 69 0.35 -17.78 -28.94
N MET A 70 0.91 -16.62 -29.30
CA MET A 70 1.52 -16.33 -30.60
C MET A 70 3.06 -16.28 -30.58
N LEU A 71 3.70 -16.63 -29.46
CA LEU A 71 5.16 -16.55 -29.30
C LEU A 71 5.76 -17.93 -29.00
N PRO A 72 6.96 -18.26 -29.52
CA PRO A 72 7.66 -19.53 -29.24
C PRO A 72 7.87 -19.80 -27.74
N ASP A 73 7.93 -21.07 -27.33
CA ASP A 73 7.98 -21.53 -25.92
C ASP A 73 9.19 -21.02 -25.10
N ASP A 74 10.23 -20.55 -25.79
CA ASP A 74 11.45 -19.94 -25.25
C ASP A 74 11.36 -18.40 -25.11
N THR A 75 10.19 -17.82 -25.40
CA THR A 75 9.96 -16.38 -25.27
C THR A 75 9.75 -15.96 -23.80
N PRO A 76 10.61 -15.11 -23.21
CA PRO A 76 10.52 -14.80 -21.79
C PRO A 76 9.31 -13.91 -21.47
N THR A 77 8.60 -14.26 -20.40
CA THR A 77 7.25 -13.82 -20.01
C THR A 77 7.01 -12.32 -19.72
N PHE A 78 7.95 -11.40 -20.01
CA PHE A 78 7.78 -9.97 -19.70
C PHE A 78 7.23 -9.11 -20.84
N VAL A 79 7.05 -9.68 -22.04
CA VAL A 79 6.31 -9.03 -23.14
C VAL A 79 4.83 -9.37 -23.01
N VAL A 80 4.14 -8.77 -22.03
CA VAL A 80 2.67 -8.77 -22.01
C VAL A 80 2.19 -7.38 -21.60
N CYS A 81 1.99 -6.53 -22.62
CA CYS A 81 1.04 -5.42 -22.67
C CYS A 81 1.02 -4.38 -21.51
N ARG A 82 2.05 -3.53 -21.39
CA ARG A 82 1.88 -2.09 -21.02
C ARG A 82 3.15 -1.23 -21.16
N TRP A 83 4.31 -1.84 -21.33
CA TRP A 83 5.58 -1.14 -21.55
C TRP A 83 6.09 -1.44 -22.94
N LEU A 84 6.39 -0.39 -23.71
CA LEU A 84 6.92 -0.48 -25.08
C LEU A 84 8.40 -0.93 -25.14
N SER A 85 9.01 -1.28 -24.00
CA SER A 85 10.41 -1.73 -23.91
C SER A 85 10.66 -2.54 -22.62
N ALA A 86 11.69 -3.41 -22.62
CA ALA A 86 12.08 -4.20 -21.45
C ALA A 86 12.54 -3.29 -20.29
N PRO A 87 12.56 -3.71 -19.00
CA PRO A 87 12.95 -2.82 -17.88
C PRO A 87 14.38 -2.25 -17.96
N GLN A 88 15.32 -2.99 -18.55
CA GLN A 88 16.69 -2.54 -18.81
C GLN A 88 16.72 -1.59 -20.01
N ASP A 89 16.02 -1.93 -21.09
CA ASP A 89 15.75 -1.01 -22.20
C ASP A 89 14.93 0.23 -21.78
N ALA A 90 14.14 0.18 -20.71
CA ALA A 90 13.35 1.32 -20.21
C ALA A 90 14.25 2.28 -19.43
N ALA A 91 15.25 1.75 -18.72
CA ALA A 91 16.34 2.54 -18.18
C ALA A 91 17.23 3.09 -19.31
N ASP A 92 17.47 2.35 -20.39
CA ASP A 92 18.24 2.82 -21.55
C ASP A 92 17.45 3.78 -22.44
N VAL A 93 16.13 3.67 -22.51
CA VAL A 93 15.21 4.60 -23.19
C VAL A 93 15.06 5.86 -22.35
N ALA A 94 14.83 5.73 -21.04
CA ALA A 94 14.82 6.88 -20.14
C ALA A 94 16.19 7.57 -20.10
N SER A 95 17.28 6.81 -20.15
CA SER A 95 18.62 7.36 -20.32
C SER A 95 18.70 8.02 -21.68
N PHE A 96 18.41 7.34 -22.79
CA PHE A 96 18.40 7.89 -24.15
C PHE A 96 17.71 9.24 -24.23
N TRP A 97 16.50 9.39 -23.67
CA TRP A 97 15.76 10.65 -23.67
C TRP A 97 16.35 11.75 -22.77
N MET A 98 17.10 11.37 -21.73
CA MET A 98 17.62 12.26 -20.69
C MET A 98 19.15 12.47 -20.76
N THR A 99 19.91 11.73 -21.59
CA THR A 99 21.38 11.83 -21.66
C THR A 99 21.85 13.17 -22.25
N ASP A 100 21.00 13.86 -23.00
CA ASP A 100 21.31 15.13 -23.68
C ASP A 100 20.46 16.29 -23.13
N ASP A 101 20.32 16.35 -21.80
CA ASP A 101 19.57 17.39 -21.06
C ASP A 101 18.14 17.65 -21.57
N GLY A 102 17.50 16.62 -22.15
CA GLY A 102 16.17 16.70 -22.72
C GLY A 102 16.11 17.17 -24.18
N ALA A 103 17.23 17.44 -24.86
CA ALA A 103 17.25 17.85 -26.27
C ALA A 103 16.61 16.81 -27.20
N ARG A 104 16.79 15.51 -26.91
CA ARG A 104 16.06 14.43 -27.62
C ARG A 104 14.56 14.51 -27.36
N LEU A 105 14.16 14.76 -26.11
CA LEU A 105 12.75 14.94 -25.75
C LEU A 105 12.15 16.16 -26.47
N GLU A 106 12.90 17.25 -26.58
CA GLU A 106 12.55 18.48 -27.30
C GLU A 106 12.40 18.25 -28.81
N GLN A 107 13.28 17.43 -29.41
CA GLN A 107 13.15 16.99 -30.81
C GLN A 107 11.94 16.08 -31.06
N ALA A 108 11.48 15.36 -30.02
CA ALA A 108 10.34 14.44 -30.09
C ALA A 108 9.02 15.05 -29.63
N GLN A 109 9.01 16.26 -29.04
CA GLN A 109 7.77 16.91 -28.65
C GLN A 109 6.94 17.25 -29.90
N PRO A 110 5.61 17.00 -29.88
CA PRO A 110 4.73 17.62 -30.86
C PRO A 110 4.85 19.13 -30.70
N LEU A 111 5.48 19.79 -31.68
CA LEU A 111 5.70 21.23 -31.66
C LEU A 111 4.34 21.93 -31.49
N PRO A 112 4.24 22.96 -30.63
CA PRO A 112 2.97 23.67 -30.46
C PRO A 112 2.51 24.26 -31.81
N PRO A 113 1.21 24.58 -31.99
CA PRO A 113 0.69 25.10 -33.26
C PRO A 113 1.44 26.34 -33.78
N ARG A 114 2.12 27.07 -32.90
CA ARG A 114 3.07 28.13 -33.23
C ARG A 114 4.29 28.07 -32.31
N TYR A 115 5.50 28.24 -32.86
CA TYR A 115 6.74 28.41 -32.08
C TYR A 115 7.71 29.37 -32.78
N VAL A 116 8.69 29.84 -32.00
CA VAL A 116 9.81 30.66 -32.48
C VAL A 116 11.10 29.85 -32.29
N ARG A 117 11.90 29.74 -33.35
CA ARG A 117 13.22 29.11 -33.33
C ARG A 117 14.31 30.18 -33.49
N CYS A 118 15.40 30.07 -32.73
CA CYS A 118 16.60 30.85 -33.00
C CYS A 118 17.38 30.21 -34.16
N ASN A 119 17.89 31.00 -35.11
CA ASN A 119 18.60 30.48 -36.30
C ASN A 119 20.01 29.91 -36.01
N GLN A 120 20.34 29.66 -34.75
CA GLN A 120 21.53 28.93 -34.32
C GLN A 120 21.14 27.47 -34.01
N PRO A 121 22.06 26.49 -34.16
CA PRO A 121 21.74 25.10 -33.90
C PRO A 121 21.25 24.92 -32.45
N THR A 122 20.04 24.37 -32.32
CA THR A 122 19.47 23.69 -31.14
C THR A 122 18.87 24.46 -29.95
N ASP A 123 18.43 25.72 -30.07
CA ASP A 123 17.61 26.33 -28.99
C ASP A 123 16.19 26.75 -29.43
N LEU A 124 15.16 26.13 -28.85
CA LEU A 124 13.89 26.81 -28.57
C LEU A 124 14.14 27.79 -27.42
N SER A 125 14.54 29.02 -27.76
CA SER A 125 14.86 30.02 -26.74
C SER A 125 13.66 30.31 -25.83
N LYS A 126 13.84 30.11 -24.52
CA LYS A 126 12.95 30.64 -23.46
C LYS A 126 13.07 32.16 -23.27
N THR A 127 13.99 32.81 -23.99
CA THR A 127 14.23 34.26 -23.95
C THR A 127 13.74 34.94 -25.22
N THR A 128 13.41 36.22 -25.14
CA THR A 128 12.87 37.02 -26.26
C THR A 128 13.92 37.45 -27.30
N ALA A 129 15.22 37.20 -27.10
CA ALA A 129 16.29 37.71 -27.96
C ALA A 129 17.18 36.60 -28.55
N CYS A 130 16.91 36.19 -29.79
CA CYS A 130 17.77 35.27 -30.54
C CYS A 130 18.96 36.02 -31.16
N LYS A 131 20.19 35.70 -30.77
CA LYS A 131 21.43 36.33 -31.28
C LYS A 131 21.76 36.07 -32.77
N GLY A 132 20.91 35.34 -33.51
CA GLY A 132 21.10 35.02 -34.95
C GLY A 132 19.87 35.26 -35.82
N GLY A 133 18.87 36.00 -35.31
CA GLY A 133 17.57 36.13 -35.96
C GLY A 133 16.58 35.05 -35.51
N GLN A 134 15.30 35.34 -35.72
CA GLN A 134 14.17 34.51 -35.32
C GLN A 134 13.52 33.86 -36.54
N THR A 135 13.09 32.62 -36.41
CA THR A 135 12.20 31.97 -37.38
C THR A 135 10.86 31.67 -36.71
N ASN A 136 9.79 32.25 -37.26
CA ASN A 136 8.43 32.06 -36.75
C ASN A 136 7.74 30.94 -37.52
N CYS A 137 7.36 29.87 -36.84
CA CYS A 137 6.74 28.69 -37.42
C CYS A 137 5.28 28.56 -36.99
N ALA A 138 4.40 28.22 -37.94
CA ALA A 138 2.98 27.96 -37.69
C ALA A 138 2.52 26.68 -38.38
N GLN A 139 1.89 25.78 -37.62
CA GLN A 139 1.34 24.53 -38.11
C GLN A 139 0.25 24.78 -39.15
N GLN A 140 0.30 24.02 -40.23
CA GLN A 140 -0.68 23.98 -41.30
C GLN A 140 -1.60 22.76 -41.11
N PRO A 141 -2.81 22.74 -41.70
CA PRO A 141 -3.76 21.64 -41.56
C PRO A 141 -3.23 20.27 -42.01
N ASP A 142 -2.23 20.25 -42.88
CA ASP A 142 -1.57 19.03 -43.42
C ASP A 142 -0.41 18.52 -42.53
N GLY A 143 -0.21 19.13 -41.36
CA GLY A 143 0.83 18.77 -40.41
C GLY A 143 2.22 19.37 -40.68
N TRP A 144 2.40 20.15 -41.75
CA TRP A 144 3.63 20.91 -41.98
C TRP A 144 3.65 22.21 -41.17
N TYR A 145 4.85 22.71 -40.84
CA TYR A 145 5.02 24.03 -40.27
C TYR A 145 5.51 25.00 -41.34
N LYS A 146 4.77 26.09 -41.54
CA LYS A 146 5.21 27.21 -42.37
C LYS A 146 6.08 28.12 -41.50
N CYS A 147 7.36 28.15 -41.79
CA CYS A 147 8.38 28.87 -41.05
C CYS A 147 8.87 30.09 -41.84
N ARG A 148 8.85 31.27 -41.22
CA ARG A 148 9.37 32.51 -41.81
C ARG A 148 10.59 32.97 -41.05
N ASN A 149 11.73 33.02 -41.71
CA ASN A 149 12.92 33.65 -41.16
C ASN A 149 12.71 35.16 -41.14
N MET A 150 12.71 35.76 -39.96
CA MET A 150 12.46 37.19 -39.76
C MET A 150 13.63 38.08 -40.21
N ALA A 151 14.84 37.52 -40.33
CA ALA A 151 16.01 38.25 -40.82
C ALA A 151 16.05 38.32 -42.35
N THR A 152 15.73 37.21 -43.04
CA THR A 152 15.84 37.12 -44.51
C THR A 152 14.50 37.21 -45.23
N GLY A 153 13.38 37.12 -44.51
CA GLY A 153 12.03 37.01 -45.08
C GLY A 153 11.73 35.66 -45.74
N THR A 154 12.71 34.74 -45.82
CA THR A 154 12.59 33.44 -46.48
C THR A 154 11.53 32.59 -45.79
N ILE A 155 10.67 31.96 -46.59
CA ILE A 155 9.66 31.01 -46.11
C ILE A 155 10.14 29.59 -46.42
N THR A 156 10.11 28.73 -45.42
CA THR A 156 10.31 27.28 -45.57
C THR A 156 9.13 26.53 -44.97
N PHE A 157 8.95 25.30 -45.40
CA PHE A 157 8.00 24.35 -44.83
C PHE A 157 8.80 23.22 -44.21
N GLU A 158 8.56 22.94 -42.93
CA GLU A 158 9.25 21.86 -42.22
C GLU A 158 8.29 20.89 -41.55
N ARG A 159 8.67 19.62 -41.49
CA ARG A 159 8.03 18.59 -40.67
C ARG A 159 9.07 17.59 -40.20
N THR A 160 8.77 16.88 -39.12
CA THR A 160 9.59 15.77 -38.65
C THR A 160 8.87 14.47 -39.00
N VAL A 161 9.54 13.57 -39.72
CA VAL A 161 9.03 12.22 -40.03
C VAL A 161 10.09 11.24 -39.58
N ASN A 162 9.74 10.32 -38.68
CA ASN A 162 10.66 9.31 -38.13
C ASN A 162 11.96 9.90 -37.54
N GLY A 163 11.87 11.07 -36.89
CA GLY A 163 13.03 11.76 -36.31
C GLY A 163 13.87 12.58 -37.30
N GLU A 164 13.61 12.48 -38.61
CA GLU A 164 14.29 13.29 -39.61
C GLU A 164 13.49 14.55 -39.97
N ARG A 165 14.16 15.70 -39.93
CA ARG A 165 13.58 16.99 -40.31
C ARG A 165 13.60 17.16 -41.83
N GLN A 166 12.43 17.15 -42.45
CA GLN A 166 12.25 17.46 -43.87
C GLN A 166 11.99 18.96 -44.03
N ILE A 167 12.75 19.64 -44.90
CA ILE A 167 12.58 21.07 -45.21
C ILE A 167 12.32 21.24 -46.70
N ARG A 168 11.33 22.07 -47.06
CA ARG A 168 11.01 22.46 -48.44
C ARG A 168 10.91 23.97 -48.56
N THR A 169 11.28 24.50 -49.72
CA THR A 169 11.11 25.92 -50.07
C THR A 169 9.76 26.20 -50.74
N THR A 170 9.08 25.16 -51.23
CA THR A 170 7.74 25.22 -51.82
C THR A 170 6.70 24.63 -50.88
N ALA A 171 5.48 25.18 -50.93
CA ALA A 171 4.36 24.68 -50.13
C ALA A 171 4.05 23.22 -50.49
N PRO A 172 3.76 22.34 -49.50
CA PRO A 172 3.28 21.00 -49.79
C PRO A 172 1.97 21.10 -50.58
N THR A 173 1.87 20.36 -51.69
CA THR A 173 0.60 20.21 -52.40
C THR A 173 -0.35 19.47 -51.47
N ALA A 174 -1.47 20.09 -51.10
CA ALA A 174 -2.48 19.47 -50.26
C ALA A 174 -2.88 18.13 -50.89
N SER A 175 -2.55 17.03 -50.21
CA SER A 175 -2.97 15.70 -50.64
C SER A 175 -4.48 15.61 -50.43
N THR A 176 -5.24 15.66 -51.52
CA THR A 176 -6.68 15.37 -51.55
C THR A 176 -6.90 13.87 -51.32
N GLY A 177 -6.61 13.41 -50.11
CA GLY A 177 -7.07 12.11 -49.61
C GLY A 177 -8.52 12.22 -49.12
N PRO A 178 -9.36 11.17 -49.26
CA PRO A 178 -10.76 11.22 -48.89
C PRO A 178 -10.94 11.44 -47.39
N SER A 179 -11.50 12.60 -47.04
CA SER A 179 -11.79 13.03 -45.67
C SER A 179 -12.97 12.22 -45.11
N SER A 180 -12.72 11.45 -44.04
CA SER A 180 -13.78 10.80 -43.26
C SER A 180 -14.40 11.83 -42.32
N SER A 181 -15.52 12.43 -42.72
CA SER A 181 -16.28 13.36 -41.88
C SER A 181 -17.20 12.60 -40.91
N VAL A 182 -16.89 12.68 -39.63
CA VAL A 182 -17.80 12.27 -38.54
C VAL A 182 -18.80 13.40 -38.30
N THR A 183 -20.07 13.15 -38.59
CA THR A 183 -21.19 14.09 -38.34
C THR A 183 -21.58 14.12 -36.85
N PRO A 184 -21.76 15.29 -36.21
CA PRO A 184 -22.29 15.36 -34.84
C PRO A 184 -23.80 15.12 -34.82
N ARG A 185 -24.25 14.18 -33.98
CA ARG A 185 -25.66 13.82 -33.82
C ARG A 185 -26.42 14.90 -33.03
N ALA A 186 -27.51 15.40 -33.61
CA ALA A 186 -28.39 16.40 -33.03
C ALA A 186 -29.18 15.87 -31.80
N ARG A 187 -29.45 16.82 -30.89
CA ARG A 187 -30.24 16.68 -29.66
C ARG A 187 -31.75 16.64 -29.99
N PRO A 188 -32.54 15.65 -29.53
CA PRO A 188 -33.98 15.69 -29.70
C PRO A 188 -34.69 16.37 -28.53
N THR A 189 -35.63 17.22 -28.89
CA THR A 189 -36.57 17.95 -28.04
C THR A 189 -37.79 17.08 -27.70
N LYS A 190 -38.31 17.27 -26.48
CA LYS A 190 -39.68 17.03 -25.96
C LYS A 190 -40.61 16.08 -26.74
N MET A 191 -41.06 15.02 -26.05
CA MET A 191 -42.43 14.51 -26.16
C MET A 191 -43.03 14.33 -24.76
N SER A 192 -44.23 14.90 -24.58
CA SER A 192 -45.16 14.60 -23.50
C SER A 192 -45.85 13.27 -23.76
N SER A 193 -46.14 12.49 -22.72
CA SER A 193 -47.51 12.11 -22.31
C SER A 193 -47.55 10.81 -21.48
N THR A 194 -48.54 10.82 -20.56
CA THR A 194 -49.31 9.70 -20.03
C THR A 194 -48.71 8.77 -18.97
N SER A 195 -49.22 9.02 -17.77
CA SER A 195 -49.37 8.17 -16.59
C SER A 195 -50.03 6.81 -16.86
N SER A 196 -49.48 5.76 -16.24
CA SER A 196 -50.19 4.55 -15.82
C SER A 196 -49.52 3.98 -14.55
N PRO A 197 -50.29 3.44 -13.59
CA PRO A 197 -49.79 3.06 -12.27
C PRO A 197 -49.10 1.69 -12.27
N PRO A 198 -48.19 1.40 -11.30
CA PRO A 198 -47.55 0.11 -11.21
C PRO A 198 -48.50 -0.95 -10.64
N ALA A 199 -48.49 -2.12 -11.29
CA ALA A 199 -49.16 -3.32 -10.87
C ALA A 199 -48.61 -3.85 -9.54
N THR A 200 -49.53 -4.13 -8.62
CA THR A 200 -49.31 -4.79 -7.34
C THR A 200 -48.91 -6.25 -7.57
N LEU A 201 -47.66 -6.61 -7.22
CA LEU A 201 -47.24 -8.02 -7.11
C LEU A 201 -47.57 -8.52 -5.70
N THR A 202 -48.66 -9.26 -5.61
CA THR A 202 -49.07 -10.03 -4.43
C THR A 202 -48.19 -11.28 -4.32
N ILE A 203 -47.27 -11.32 -3.35
CA ILE A 203 -46.56 -12.54 -2.96
C ILE A 203 -47.25 -13.11 -1.73
N ALA A 204 -47.79 -14.32 -1.87
CA ALA A 204 -48.42 -15.09 -0.80
C ALA A 204 -47.39 -15.56 0.24
N PRO A 205 -47.71 -15.54 1.55
CA PRO A 205 -46.83 -16.07 2.58
C PRO A 205 -46.98 -17.60 2.67
N SER A 206 -45.89 -18.32 2.41
CA SER A 206 -45.80 -19.74 2.79
C SER A 206 -45.44 -19.83 4.27
N ALA A 207 -46.40 -20.33 5.04
CA ALA A 207 -46.24 -20.72 6.43
C ALA A 207 -45.42 -22.02 6.52
N ILE A 208 -44.35 -22.00 7.31
CA ILE A 208 -43.76 -23.20 7.91
C ILE A 208 -43.59 -22.90 9.40
N ALA A 209 -44.43 -23.54 10.19
CA ALA A 209 -44.34 -23.63 11.65
C ALA A 209 -43.87 -25.06 12.03
N PRO A 210 -43.42 -25.27 13.29
CA PRO A 210 -42.28 -26.11 13.64
C PRO A 210 -42.65 -27.54 14.04
N PRO A 211 -41.62 -28.34 14.34
CA PRO A 211 -41.65 -29.12 15.59
C PRO A 211 -40.27 -29.07 16.27
N ALA A 212 -40.06 -29.42 17.53
CA ALA A 212 -40.85 -29.60 18.73
C ALA A 212 -39.79 -29.72 19.85
N SER A 213 -40.17 -29.37 21.07
CA SER A 213 -39.39 -29.54 22.30
C SER A 213 -39.17 -31.02 22.66
N ASP A 214 -38.40 -31.21 23.74
CA ASP A 214 -38.09 -32.46 24.48
C ASP A 214 -36.71 -33.03 24.09
N THR A 215 -35.76 -33.31 24.99
CA THR A 215 -35.86 -33.66 26.41
C THR A 215 -34.48 -33.45 27.06
N SER A 216 -34.45 -32.90 28.28
CA SER A 216 -33.34 -33.06 29.23
C SER A 216 -33.66 -34.27 30.11
N PRO A 217 -32.67 -35.10 30.49
CA PRO A 217 -32.34 -35.13 31.92
C PRO A 217 -30.86 -35.45 32.23
N GLY A 218 -30.41 -35.07 33.43
CA GLY A 218 -29.38 -35.84 34.13
C GLY A 218 -28.16 -35.07 34.61
N GLN A 219 -28.32 -34.35 35.72
CA GLN A 219 -27.25 -34.10 36.68
C GLN A 219 -26.85 -35.43 37.34
N PRO A 220 -25.58 -35.58 37.79
CA PRO A 220 -25.43 -35.72 39.23
C PRO A 220 -24.27 -34.90 39.82
N SER A 221 -24.54 -34.39 41.01
CA SER A 221 -23.59 -33.88 42.00
C SER A 221 -22.62 -34.98 42.47
N THR A 222 -21.36 -34.60 42.71
CA THR A 222 -20.61 -35.07 43.88
C THR A 222 -19.57 -34.03 44.31
N ARG A 223 -19.76 -33.52 45.53
CA ARG A 223 -18.79 -32.83 46.41
C ARG A 223 -18.37 -33.84 47.49
N PRO A 224 -17.12 -33.78 48.00
CA PRO A 224 -16.89 -33.53 49.44
C PRO A 224 -15.82 -32.43 49.65
N ASP A 225 -15.96 -31.48 50.59
CA ASP A 225 -15.53 -31.55 52.01
C ASP A 225 -14.03 -31.89 52.16
N GLN A 226 -13.18 -31.31 53.01
CA GLN A 226 -13.19 -30.24 54.02
C GLN A 226 -11.71 -30.16 54.47
N SER A 227 -11.15 -28.98 54.80
CA SER A 227 -10.16 -28.84 55.89
C SER A 227 -9.67 -27.40 56.07
N GLN A 228 -10.08 -26.79 57.18
CA GLN A 228 -9.38 -25.70 57.89
C GLN A 228 -8.34 -26.35 58.84
N ALA A 229 -7.16 -25.77 59.09
CA ALA A 229 -6.77 -24.81 60.15
C ALA A 229 -5.25 -25.05 60.45
N PRO A 230 -4.50 -24.32 61.33
CA PRO A 230 -4.67 -23.01 61.97
C PRO A 230 -3.45 -22.03 61.83
N ARG A 231 -3.58 -20.82 62.40
CA ARG A 231 -2.51 -19.83 62.75
C ARG A 231 -1.71 -20.25 64.01
N PRO A 232 -0.51 -19.67 64.24
CA PRO A 232 -0.32 -18.58 65.23
C PRO A 232 0.60 -17.42 64.70
N ASP A 233 0.40 -16.11 64.96
CA ASP A 233 0.76 -15.29 66.15
C ASP A 233 2.28 -15.29 66.44
N GLN A 234 3.10 -14.22 66.61
CA GLN A 234 3.02 -12.82 67.10
C GLN A 234 4.31 -12.05 66.62
N GLN A 235 4.27 -10.80 66.13
CA GLN A 235 4.50 -9.49 66.82
C GLN A 235 6.01 -9.02 66.87
N PRO A 236 6.36 -7.78 67.29
CA PRO A 236 6.61 -6.60 66.45
C PRO A 236 8.06 -6.05 66.51
N THR A 237 8.42 -5.15 65.57
CA THR A 237 9.51 -4.17 65.80
C THR A 237 9.21 -2.82 65.16
N THR A 238 9.47 -1.79 65.97
CA THR A 238 9.27 -0.35 65.81
C THR A 238 10.36 0.37 65.01
N ALA A 239 9.99 1.55 64.49
CA ALA A 239 10.81 2.71 64.07
C ALA A 239 11.63 2.53 62.77
N THR A 240 11.66 3.44 61.79
CA THR A 240 11.89 4.89 61.91
C THR A 240 11.49 5.59 60.60
N THR A 241 10.81 6.73 60.69
CA THR A 241 10.53 7.69 59.60
C THR A 241 11.82 8.38 59.14
N PRO A 242 12.01 8.62 57.83
CA PRO A 242 12.16 10.01 57.42
C PRO A 242 11.32 10.37 56.19
N SER A 243 10.78 11.60 56.26
CA SER A 243 10.09 12.32 55.20
C SER A 243 10.86 12.34 53.89
N ALA A 244 10.20 11.92 52.82
CA ALA A 244 10.47 12.40 51.47
C ALA A 244 9.14 12.45 50.72
N THR A 245 8.67 13.66 50.47
CA THR A 245 7.49 13.97 49.68
C THR A 245 7.67 13.44 48.24
N PRO A 246 6.82 12.53 47.74
CA PRO A 246 6.70 12.34 46.31
C PRO A 246 5.51 13.19 45.85
N THR A 247 5.80 14.21 45.05
CA THR A 247 4.80 14.87 44.20
C THR A 247 4.29 13.83 43.20
N SER A 248 3.26 13.08 43.61
CA SER A 248 2.50 12.18 42.76
C SER A 248 1.51 13.01 41.95
N SER A 249 1.95 13.52 40.80
CA SER A 249 1.05 13.88 39.72
C SER A 249 0.94 12.67 38.78
N GLY A 250 0.38 11.58 39.32
CA GLY A 250 -0.05 10.43 38.55
C GLY A 250 -1.55 10.57 38.35
N ALA A 251 -1.97 11.38 37.38
CA ALA A 251 -3.34 11.35 36.92
C ALA A 251 -3.59 9.95 36.35
N ALA A 252 -4.35 9.14 37.08
CA ALA A 252 -4.97 7.96 36.50
C ALA A 252 -5.80 8.44 35.29
N PRO A 253 -5.67 7.82 34.10
CA PRO A 253 -6.53 8.18 32.99
C PRO A 253 -7.99 7.97 33.40
N PRO A 254 -8.90 8.90 33.07
CA PRO A 254 -10.30 8.78 33.48
C PRO A 254 -10.89 7.49 32.90
N SER A 255 -11.27 6.58 33.78
CA SER A 255 -11.91 5.30 33.46
C SER A 255 -13.42 5.45 33.14
N ASP A 256 -13.77 6.49 32.36
CA ASP A 256 -15.15 6.91 32.12
C ASP A 256 -15.79 6.30 30.86
N GLN A 257 -15.45 5.05 30.51
CA GLN A 257 -16.20 4.31 29.48
C GLN A 257 -16.58 2.91 29.96
N ALA A 258 -17.64 2.84 30.77
CA ALA A 258 -18.38 1.59 31.01
C ALA A 258 -19.21 1.13 29.78
N GLY A 259 -18.77 1.45 28.56
CA GLY A 259 -19.46 1.17 27.30
C GLY A 259 -18.57 0.44 26.29
N ASP A 260 -19.12 0.09 25.13
CA ASP A 260 -18.37 -0.49 24.02
C ASP A 260 -17.45 0.57 23.38
N PRO A 261 -16.11 0.51 23.58
CA PRO A 261 -15.19 1.56 23.12
C PRO A 261 -15.11 1.61 21.58
N VAL A 262 -15.37 0.50 20.89
CA VAL A 262 -15.43 0.45 19.42
C VAL A 262 -16.67 1.24 18.94
N ALA A 263 -17.81 1.08 19.61
CA ALA A 263 -19.02 1.84 19.33
C ALA A 263 -18.81 3.35 19.49
N ALA A 264 -18.13 3.74 20.58
CA ALA A 264 -17.78 5.14 20.85
C ALA A 264 -16.85 5.70 19.76
N ALA A 265 -15.84 4.94 19.35
CA ALA A 265 -14.92 5.34 18.28
C ALA A 265 -15.60 5.53 16.93
N ILE A 266 -16.51 4.61 16.56
CA ILE A 266 -17.30 4.75 15.32
C ILE A 266 -18.17 6.01 15.38
N THR A 267 -18.80 6.28 16.52
CA THR A 267 -19.61 7.49 16.72
C THR A 267 -18.77 8.76 16.59
N ALA A 268 -17.62 8.81 17.28
CA ALA A 268 -16.70 9.94 17.20
C ALA A 268 -16.16 10.16 15.78
N ALA A 269 -15.80 9.10 15.06
CA ALA A 269 -15.32 9.18 13.69
C ALA A 269 -16.39 9.70 12.71
N ARG A 270 -17.66 9.31 12.90
CA ARG A 270 -18.78 9.85 12.12
C ARG A 270 -18.98 11.35 12.39
N THR A 271 -18.91 11.78 13.64
CA THR A 271 -18.98 13.19 14.01
C THR A 271 -17.85 14.00 13.38
N ALA A 272 -16.64 13.43 13.32
CA ALA A 272 -15.49 14.00 12.64
C ALA A 272 -15.54 13.87 11.10
N ARG A 273 -16.62 13.30 10.53
CA ARG A 273 -16.82 13.07 9.09
C ARG A 273 -15.68 12.27 8.44
N LEU A 274 -15.19 11.26 9.15
CA LEU A 274 -14.18 10.33 8.64
C LEU A 274 -14.85 9.14 7.95
N ARG A 275 -14.20 8.60 6.91
CA ARG A 275 -14.52 7.28 6.36
C ARG A 275 -14.00 6.21 7.30
N ILE A 276 -14.82 5.22 7.64
CA ILE A 276 -14.54 4.30 8.74
C ILE A 276 -14.29 2.89 8.22
N TRP A 277 -13.12 2.36 8.54
CA TRP A 277 -12.78 0.95 8.39
C TRP A 277 -12.68 0.29 9.75
N ILE A 278 -13.03 -0.99 9.83
CA ILE A 278 -12.73 -1.82 10.99
C ILE A 278 -11.50 -2.67 10.66
N GLU A 279 -10.51 -2.67 11.55
CA GLU A 279 -9.27 -3.43 11.39
C GLU A 279 -9.16 -4.51 12.47
N SER A 280 -8.81 -5.73 12.06
CA SER A 280 -8.39 -6.80 12.95
C SER A 280 -7.40 -7.71 12.22
N ASP A 281 -6.61 -8.48 12.96
CA ASP A 281 -5.72 -9.50 12.40
C ASP A 281 -6.21 -10.89 12.81
N LEU A 282 -6.98 -11.53 11.92
CA LEU A 282 -7.60 -12.83 12.19
C LEU A 282 -6.65 -14.02 12.01
N ALA A 283 -5.40 -13.79 11.58
CA ALA A 283 -4.45 -14.86 11.27
C ALA A 283 -4.21 -15.79 12.48
N ASP A 284 -3.96 -15.23 13.65
CA ASP A 284 -3.73 -16.02 14.86
C ASP A 284 -5.00 -16.74 15.35
N ASP A 285 -6.16 -16.10 15.23
CA ASP A 285 -7.43 -16.73 15.61
C ASP A 285 -7.76 -17.91 14.68
N PHE A 286 -7.41 -17.81 13.40
CA PHE A 286 -7.48 -18.90 12.44
C PHE A 286 -6.55 -20.06 12.84
N LYS A 287 -5.28 -19.76 13.15
CA LYS A 287 -4.29 -20.75 13.62
C LYS A 287 -4.66 -21.39 14.96
N ALA A 288 -5.36 -20.67 15.82
CA ALA A 288 -5.89 -21.19 17.09
C ALA A 288 -7.09 -22.14 16.92
N GLY A 289 -7.63 -22.25 15.70
CA GLY A 289 -8.65 -23.22 15.33
C GLY A 289 -10.06 -22.62 15.16
N GLN A 290 -10.95 -23.43 14.59
CA GLN A 290 -12.24 -22.97 14.06
C GLN A 290 -13.17 -22.30 15.07
N ALA A 291 -13.11 -22.68 16.34
CA ALA A 291 -13.93 -22.05 17.39
C ALA A 291 -13.47 -20.61 17.67
N GLN A 292 -12.16 -20.42 17.80
CA GLN A 292 -11.55 -19.10 18.07
C GLN A 292 -11.72 -18.18 16.85
N PHE A 293 -11.45 -18.70 15.65
CA PHE A 293 -11.66 -17.97 14.39
C PHE A 293 -13.10 -17.47 14.23
N ARG A 294 -14.10 -18.34 14.46
CA ARG A 294 -15.52 -17.94 14.40
C ARG A 294 -15.92 -16.95 15.49
N ALA A 295 -15.31 -17.02 16.67
CA ALA A 295 -15.54 -16.03 17.72
C ALA A 295 -15.00 -14.65 17.33
N ALA A 296 -13.76 -14.59 16.83
CA ALA A 296 -13.14 -13.36 16.36
C ALA A 296 -13.90 -12.76 15.16
N LEU A 297 -14.32 -13.59 14.19
CA LEU A 297 -15.17 -13.17 13.08
C LEU A 297 -16.48 -12.54 13.55
N ARG A 298 -17.17 -13.13 14.53
CA ARG A 298 -18.41 -12.54 15.07
C ARG A 298 -18.18 -11.16 15.68
N THR A 299 -17.09 -10.98 16.44
CA THR A 299 -16.73 -9.66 16.99
C THR A 299 -16.49 -8.65 15.87
N LEU A 300 -15.70 -9.03 14.86
CA LEU A 300 -15.41 -8.19 13.70
C LEU A 300 -16.68 -7.83 12.91
N ILE A 301 -17.55 -8.81 12.68
CA ILE A 301 -18.82 -8.62 11.96
C ILE A 301 -19.74 -7.66 12.71
N ASN A 302 -19.86 -7.83 14.04
CA ASN A 302 -20.68 -6.95 14.87
C ASN A 302 -20.19 -5.50 14.88
N ALA A 303 -18.87 -5.28 14.83
CA ALA A 303 -18.32 -3.94 14.70
C ALA A 303 -18.59 -3.35 13.31
N ALA A 304 -18.40 -4.15 12.25
CA ALA A 304 -18.48 -3.68 10.87
C ALA A 304 -19.91 -3.56 10.31
N SER A 305 -20.90 -4.18 10.95
CA SER A 305 -22.32 -4.02 10.60
C SER A 305 -22.87 -2.64 10.98
N ARG A 306 -22.16 -1.89 11.83
CA ARG A 306 -22.60 -0.58 12.31
C ARG A 306 -22.70 0.45 11.17
N PRO A 307 -23.69 1.37 11.20
CA PRO A 307 -23.84 2.41 10.18
C PRO A 307 -22.59 3.29 10.05
N GLY A 308 -22.23 3.65 8.83
CA GLY A 308 -21.08 4.51 8.52
C GLY A 308 -19.74 3.77 8.32
N VAL A 309 -19.64 2.50 8.72
CA VAL A 309 -18.48 1.66 8.37
C VAL A 309 -18.54 1.32 6.88
N ILE A 310 -17.45 1.53 6.15
CA ILE A 310 -17.37 1.30 4.69
C ILE A 310 -16.65 0.00 4.32
N GLY A 311 -15.84 -0.54 5.22
CA GLY A 311 -15.08 -1.74 4.93
C GLY A 311 -14.34 -2.32 6.13
N ILE A 312 -13.66 -3.42 5.86
CA ILE A 312 -12.99 -4.26 6.85
C ILE A 312 -11.60 -4.61 6.34
N LYS A 313 -10.59 -4.46 7.19
CA LYS A 313 -9.27 -5.04 6.98
C LYS A 313 -9.05 -6.16 7.99
N PHE A 314 -8.93 -7.41 7.52
CA PHE A 314 -9.01 -8.60 8.40
C PHE A 314 -7.68 -9.36 8.56
N ALA A 315 -6.60 -8.85 7.99
CA ALA A 315 -5.25 -9.37 8.15
C ALA A 315 -4.25 -8.22 8.14
N ASP A 316 -3.19 -8.32 8.94
CA ASP A 316 -2.07 -7.39 8.91
C ASP A 316 -0.76 -8.10 8.61
N ASN A 317 0.06 -7.52 7.72
CA ASN A 317 1.33 -8.09 7.28
C ASN A 317 1.24 -9.59 6.89
N LEU A 318 0.20 -9.97 6.15
CA LEU A 318 -0.09 -11.36 5.77
C LEU A 318 1.14 -12.05 5.14
N GLY A 319 1.43 -13.26 5.62
CA GLY A 319 2.59 -14.06 5.19
C GLY A 319 3.91 -13.68 5.86
N TYR A 320 3.95 -12.63 6.68
CA TYR A 320 5.14 -12.35 7.48
C TYR A 320 5.18 -13.15 8.78
N THR A 321 4.03 -13.37 9.40
CA THR A 321 3.88 -14.14 10.65
C THR A 321 2.74 -15.14 10.56
N SER A 322 2.65 -16.02 11.58
CA SER A 322 1.51 -16.90 11.90
C SER A 322 1.30 -18.13 10.98
N PHE A 323 1.52 -17.99 9.68
CA PHE A 323 1.33 -19.08 8.71
C PHE A 323 2.63 -19.82 8.39
N THR A 324 2.51 -21.09 8.00
CA THR A 324 3.68 -21.94 7.63
C THR A 324 3.69 -22.34 6.16
N SER A 325 2.62 -22.08 5.40
CA SER A 325 2.56 -22.39 3.97
C SER A 325 1.68 -21.42 3.19
N GLU A 326 1.85 -21.40 1.86
CA GLU A 326 1.00 -20.66 0.93
C GLU A 326 -0.45 -21.16 0.95
N ASP A 327 -0.66 -22.47 0.98
CA ASP A 327 -2.01 -23.06 0.94
C ASP A 327 -2.81 -22.70 2.17
N GLU A 328 -2.17 -22.63 3.33
CA GLU A 328 -2.81 -22.18 4.56
C GLU A 328 -3.26 -20.72 4.48
N ILE A 329 -2.45 -19.84 3.87
CA ILE A 329 -2.83 -18.44 3.64
C ILE A 329 -4.02 -18.35 2.68
N LYS A 330 -4.02 -19.14 1.60
CA LYS A 330 -5.14 -19.17 0.65
C LYS A 330 -6.43 -19.69 1.29
N ASP A 331 -6.33 -20.71 2.14
CA ASP A 331 -7.47 -21.23 2.89
C ASP A 331 -8.02 -20.19 3.86
N PHE A 332 -7.15 -19.53 4.63
CA PHE A 332 -7.52 -18.41 5.48
C PHE A 332 -8.23 -17.30 4.71
N LEU A 333 -7.65 -16.83 3.59
CA LEU A 333 -8.24 -15.79 2.74
C LEU A 333 -9.61 -16.20 2.23
N ARG A 334 -9.77 -17.44 1.75
CA ARG A 334 -11.05 -17.98 1.28
C ARG A 334 -12.08 -18.01 2.40
N GLN A 335 -11.75 -18.55 3.56
CA GLN A 335 -12.68 -18.68 4.68
C GLN A 335 -13.08 -17.32 5.27
N ALA A 336 -12.10 -16.45 5.51
CA ALA A 336 -12.35 -15.11 6.07
C ALA A 336 -13.18 -14.25 5.09
N SER A 337 -12.76 -14.14 3.83
CA SER A 337 -13.49 -13.34 2.84
C SER A 337 -14.89 -13.90 2.56
N GLY A 338 -15.04 -15.23 2.47
CA GLY A 338 -16.35 -15.87 2.28
C GLY A 338 -17.31 -15.57 3.43
N ALA A 339 -16.87 -15.73 4.68
CA ALA A 339 -17.67 -15.42 5.85
C ALA A 339 -18.04 -13.94 5.95
N LEU A 340 -17.08 -13.03 5.68
CA LEU A 340 -17.31 -11.59 5.75
C LEU A 340 -18.26 -11.11 4.64
N ARG A 341 -18.10 -11.59 3.40
CA ARG A 341 -19.02 -11.24 2.29
C ARG A 341 -20.44 -11.75 2.52
N ALA A 342 -20.58 -12.95 3.08
CA ALA A 342 -21.88 -13.51 3.43
C ALA A 342 -22.59 -12.69 4.53
N ALA A 343 -21.86 -12.25 5.55
CA ALA A 343 -22.43 -11.52 6.67
C ALA A 343 -22.62 -10.02 6.41
N LEU A 344 -21.81 -9.41 5.54
CA LEU A 344 -21.72 -7.97 5.35
C LEU A 344 -21.72 -7.59 3.86
N PRO A 345 -22.82 -7.86 3.14
CA PRO A 345 -22.92 -7.54 1.72
C PRO A 345 -22.69 -6.05 1.47
N GLY A 346 -21.91 -5.75 0.43
CA GLY A 346 -21.58 -4.37 0.02
C GLY A 346 -20.47 -3.69 0.83
N LYS A 347 -19.95 -4.31 1.91
CA LYS A 347 -18.73 -3.81 2.57
C LYS A 347 -17.49 -4.19 1.76
N ARG A 348 -16.51 -3.29 1.73
CA ARG A 348 -15.21 -3.55 1.10
C ARG A 348 -14.33 -4.40 2.02
N LEU A 349 -13.54 -5.29 1.46
CA LEU A 349 -12.57 -6.09 2.17
C LEU A 349 -11.16 -5.68 1.79
N ALA A 350 -10.28 -5.70 2.79
CA ALA A 350 -8.87 -5.41 2.64
C ALA A 350 -7.98 -6.40 3.41
N ILE A 351 -6.75 -6.55 2.95
CA ILE A 351 -5.66 -7.15 3.72
C ILE A 351 -4.47 -6.20 3.79
N GLY A 352 -3.70 -6.32 4.87
CA GLY A 352 -2.35 -5.78 4.97
C GLY A 352 -1.34 -6.83 4.54
N VAL A 353 -0.35 -6.44 3.73
CA VAL A 353 0.78 -7.29 3.34
C VAL A 353 2.08 -6.53 3.58
N VAL A 354 3.16 -7.27 3.76
CA VAL A 354 4.50 -6.70 3.67
C VAL A 354 5.33 -7.53 2.70
N VAL A 355 6.15 -6.87 1.89
CA VAL A 355 6.93 -7.53 0.84
C VAL A 355 8.36 -7.03 0.90
N PRO A 356 9.17 -7.50 1.87
CA PRO A 356 10.42 -6.83 2.21
C PRO A 356 11.44 -6.77 1.07
N GLU A 357 11.42 -7.76 0.17
CA GLU A 357 12.32 -7.76 -0.99
C GLU A 357 12.04 -6.60 -1.97
N LEU A 358 10.83 -6.02 -1.98
CA LEU A 358 10.51 -4.91 -2.89
C LEU A 358 11.26 -3.63 -2.50
N GLY A 359 11.61 -3.46 -1.22
CA GLY A 359 12.42 -2.34 -0.76
C GLY A 359 13.91 -2.45 -1.14
N CYS A 360 14.37 -3.61 -1.60
CA CYS A 360 15.77 -3.84 -1.93
C CYS A 360 16.19 -3.30 -3.30
N GLY A 361 15.25 -2.95 -4.19
CA GLY A 361 15.57 -2.62 -5.58
C GLY A 361 16.37 -3.73 -6.27
N ALA A 362 17.48 -3.37 -6.91
CA ALA A 362 18.36 -4.30 -7.63
C ALA A 362 19.43 -4.98 -6.74
N ALA A 363 19.46 -4.74 -5.42
CA ALA A 363 20.47 -5.31 -4.54
C ALA A 363 20.21 -6.80 -4.28
N ALA A 364 20.83 -7.69 -5.06
CA ALA A 364 20.60 -9.14 -4.99
C ALA A 364 20.80 -9.73 -3.58
N GLY A 365 21.86 -9.30 -2.86
CA GLY A 365 22.10 -9.74 -1.48
C GLY A 365 21.00 -9.31 -0.50
N CYS A 366 20.45 -8.10 -0.67
CA CYS A 366 19.30 -7.64 0.10
C CYS A 366 18.05 -8.49 -0.21
N VAL A 367 17.77 -8.74 -1.50
CA VAL A 367 16.62 -9.55 -1.93
C VAL A 367 16.69 -10.95 -1.33
N ALA A 368 17.85 -11.61 -1.41
CA ALA A 368 18.05 -12.94 -0.82
C ALA A 368 17.82 -12.93 0.69
N ALA A 369 18.43 -11.98 1.41
CA ALA A 369 18.26 -11.85 2.86
C ALA A 369 16.80 -11.60 3.26
N MET A 370 16.09 -10.73 2.53
CA MET A 370 14.68 -10.41 2.80
C MET A 370 13.75 -11.59 2.51
N ARG A 371 14.00 -12.37 1.46
CA ARG A 371 13.25 -13.60 1.17
C ARG A 371 13.45 -14.66 2.25
N ALA A 372 14.69 -14.83 2.73
CA ALA A 372 14.99 -15.76 3.81
C ALA A 372 14.26 -15.38 5.11
N LYS A 373 14.17 -14.07 5.40
CA LYS A 373 13.46 -13.56 6.58
C LYS A 373 11.94 -13.66 6.49
N ALA A 374 11.37 -13.57 5.29
CA ALA A 374 9.93 -13.55 5.06
C ALA A 374 9.54 -14.48 3.89
N PRO A 375 9.69 -15.81 4.04
CA PRO A 375 9.54 -16.75 2.92
C PRO A 375 8.12 -16.81 2.35
N LEU A 376 7.10 -16.46 3.14
CA LEU A 376 5.70 -16.40 2.69
C LEU A 376 5.24 -14.98 2.28
N ALA A 377 6.12 -13.98 2.41
CA ALA A 377 5.86 -12.57 2.09
C ALA A 377 6.75 -12.08 0.93
N THR A 378 6.98 -12.95 -0.06
CA THR A 378 7.73 -12.63 -1.28
C THR A 378 6.80 -12.01 -2.33
N LYS A 379 7.36 -11.27 -3.29
CA LYS A 379 6.63 -10.66 -4.40
C LYS A 379 5.80 -11.71 -5.16
N LYS A 380 6.38 -12.88 -5.41
CA LYS A 380 5.75 -13.98 -6.14
C LYS A 380 4.54 -14.53 -5.39
N LEU A 381 4.68 -14.70 -4.07
CA LEU A 381 3.61 -15.25 -3.24
C LEU A 381 2.50 -14.24 -2.99
N VAL A 382 2.86 -13.00 -2.68
CA VAL A 382 1.86 -11.95 -2.45
C VAL A 382 1.07 -11.66 -3.72
N GLU A 383 1.68 -11.68 -4.90
CA GLU A 383 0.94 -11.61 -6.16
C GLU A 383 -0.10 -12.75 -6.29
N ARG A 384 0.25 -13.97 -5.88
CA ARG A 384 -0.71 -15.10 -5.86
C ARG A 384 -1.82 -14.91 -4.84
N TYR A 385 -1.55 -14.30 -3.68
CA TYR A 385 -2.60 -13.95 -2.71
C TYR A 385 -3.56 -12.91 -3.30
N ILE A 386 -3.04 -11.88 -3.97
CA ILE A 386 -3.85 -10.84 -4.62
C ILE A 386 -4.73 -11.46 -5.72
N LYS A 387 -4.17 -12.37 -6.52
CA LYS A 387 -4.89 -13.10 -7.59
C LYS A 387 -6.00 -14.03 -7.10
N THR A 388 -6.13 -14.26 -5.79
CA THR A 388 -7.31 -14.96 -5.24
C THR A 388 -8.59 -14.14 -5.33
N SER A 389 -8.49 -12.82 -5.54
CA SER A 389 -9.62 -11.89 -5.52
C SER A 389 -10.45 -11.97 -4.22
N ALA A 390 -9.83 -12.42 -3.13
CA ALA A 390 -10.45 -12.47 -1.80
C ALA A 390 -10.78 -11.07 -1.25
N VAL A 391 -10.13 -10.03 -1.77
CA VAL A 391 -10.27 -8.64 -1.34
C VAL A 391 -10.26 -7.66 -2.51
N GLU A 392 -10.83 -6.48 -2.30
CA GLU A 392 -10.80 -5.39 -3.27
C GLU A 392 -9.65 -4.40 -2.99
N GLN A 393 -9.08 -4.45 -1.78
CA GLN A 393 -8.00 -3.56 -1.35
C GLN A 393 -6.82 -4.29 -0.71
N VAL A 394 -5.62 -3.79 -0.98
CA VAL A 394 -4.39 -4.32 -0.39
C VAL A 394 -3.56 -3.16 0.13
N TYR A 395 -3.23 -3.19 1.41
CA TYR A 395 -2.37 -2.21 2.06
C TYR A 395 -0.97 -2.77 2.19
N VAL A 396 -0.03 -2.22 1.44
CA VAL A 396 1.37 -2.65 1.49
C VAL A 396 2.12 -1.82 2.52
N SER A 397 2.69 -2.50 3.51
CA SER A 397 3.50 -1.89 4.56
C SER A 397 4.84 -1.38 4.03
N ASN A 398 5.16 -0.13 4.34
CA ASN A 398 6.46 0.51 4.12
C ASN A 398 7.10 0.84 5.48
N GLY A 399 8.39 1.19 5.49
CA GLY A 399 9.09 1.65 6.70
C GLY A 399 9.40 0.57 7.74
N LEU A 400 8.65 -0.54 7.79
CA LEU A 400 8.83 -1.62 8.78
C LEU A 400 10.23 -2.27 8.73
N PHE A 401 10.85 -2.32 7.55
CA PHE A 401 12.18 -2.90 7.34
C PHE A 401 13.29 -1.85 7.15
N ALA A 402 13.01 -0.59 7.47
CA ALA A 402 13.93 0.53 7.28
C ALA A 402 15.33 0.30 7.87
N SER A 403 15.42 -0.34 9.04
CA SER A 403 16.71 -0.66 9.69
C SER A 403 17.47 -1.77 8.98
N ALA A 404 16.77 -2.79 8.49
CA ALA A 404 17.37 -3.90 7.75
C ALA A 404 17.96 -3.45 6.42
N TYR A 405 17.28 -2.55 5.70
CA TYR A 405 17.76 -2.05 4.41
C TYR A 405 19.08 -1.28 4.52
N ARG A 406 19.30 -0.55 5.62
CA ARG A 406 20.52 0.25 5.82
C ARG A 406 21.82 -0.58 5.84
N GLN A 407 21.72 -1.89 6.04
CA GLN A 407 22.86 -2.81 6.00
C GLN A 407 23.31 -3.15 4.57
N HIS A 408 22.54 -2.71 3.56
CA HIS A 408 22.78 -3.03 2.17
C HIS A 408 23.12 -1.77 1.35
N GLN A 409 23.80 -1.99 0.24
CA GLN A 409 24.17 -0.95 -0.72
C GLN A 409 23.59 -1.28 -2.09
N LEU A 410 23.25 -0.24 -2.83
CA LEU A 410 22.86 -0.26 -4.23
C LEU A 410 23.93 0.46 -5.04
N ARG A 411 24.18 -0.04 -6.24
CA ARG A 411 24.98 0.71 -7.21
C ARG A 411 24.10 1.76 -7.87
N ASP A 412 24.47 3.03 -7.75
CA ASP A 412 23.83 4.12 -8.47
C ASP A 412 24.07 3.96 -9.98
N PRO A 413 23.03 3.89 -10.82
CA PRO A 413 23.20 3.64 -12.24
C PRO A 413 23.83 4.83 -13.00
N LYS A 414 23.70 6.06 -12.47
CA LYS A 414 24.23 7.26 -13.13
C LYS A 414 25.71 7.47 -12.83
N THR A 415 26.10 7.24 -11.58
CA THR A 415 27.46 7.52 -11.09
C THR A 415 28.31 6.27 -10.93
N GLY A 416 27.71 5.08 -10.96
CA GLY A 416 28.37 3.81 -10.68
C GLY A 416 28.78 3.60 -9.22
N LYS A 417 28.56 4.59 -8.35
CA LYS A 417 28.97 4.58 -6.93
C LYS A 417 28.01 3.74 -6.09
N GLN A 418 28.54 3.12 -5.04
CA GLN A 418 27.72 2.46 -4.04
C GLN A 418 27.02 3.51 -3.17
N GLN A 419 25.73 3.31 -2.93
CA GLN A 419 24.91 4.13 -2.06
C GLN A 419 24.09 3.27 -1.09
N PRO A 420 23.86 3.72 0.15
CA PRO A 420 23.06 2.96 1.10
C PRO A 420 21.61 2.85 0.64
N VAL A 421 20.96 1.72 0.95
CA VAL A 421 19.50 1.60 0.79
C VAL A 421 18.82 2.36 1.93
N THR A 422 18.63 3.67 1.73
CA THR A 422 17.88 4.50 2.68
C THR A 422 16.40 4.13 2.67
N PRO A 423 15.63 4.44 3.71
CA PRO A 423 14.19 4.19 3.72
C PRO A 423 13.43 4.87 2.56
N ALA A 424 13.87 6.06 2.13
CA ALA A 424 13.30 6.75 0.98
C ALA A 424 13.59 5.99 -0.33
N VAL A 425 14.83 5.51 -0.51
CA VAL A 425 15.22 4.68 -1.65
C VAL A 425 14.42 3.37 -1.65
N ALA A 426 14.28 2.72 -0.50
CA ALA A 426 13.51 1.48 -0.36
C ALA A 426 12.03 1.69 -0.69
N THR A 427 11.41 2.75 -0.17
CA THR A 427 10.01 3.09 -0.46
C THR A 427 9.82 3.34 -1.96
N ARG A 428 10.70 4.11 -2.59
CA ARG A 428 10.65 4.34 -4.04
C ARG A 428 10.78 3.03 -4.83
N ALA A 429 11.76 2.19 -4.49
CA ALA A 429 11.97 0.91 -5.15
C ALA A 429 10.76 -0.01 -5.03
N GLN A 430 10.14 -0.04 -3.85
CA GLN A 430 8.96 -0.85 -3.58
C GLN A 430 7.78 -0.45 -4.45
N TRP A 431 7.47 0.86 -4.52
CA TRP A 431 6.32 1.34 -5.27
C TRP A 431 6.50 1.28 -6.79
N LEU A 432 7.71 1.51 -7.29
CA LEU A 432 8.02 1.26 -8.70
C LEU A 432 7.86 -0.22 -9.05
N SER A 433 8.28 -1.12 -8.15
CA SER A 433 8.11 -2.56 -8.35
C SER A 433 6.64 -2.98 -8.36
N ILE A 434 5.83 -2.50 -7.41
CA ILE A 434 4.38 -2.74 -7.37
C ILE A 434 3.73 -2.30 -8.68
N LYS A 435 4.11 -1.13 -9.20
CA LYS A 435 3.58 -0.61 -10.45
C LYS A 435 4.00 -1.45 -11.65
N ALA A 436 5.26 -1.88 -11.69
CA ALA A 436 5.77 -2.76 -12.75
C ALA A 436 5.10 -4.15 -12.73
N LEU A 437 4.74 -4.66 -11.54
CA LEU A 437 4.00 -5.91 -11.38
C LEU A 437 2.51 -5.80 -11.74
N GLY A 438 2.01 -4.59 -11.98
CA GLY A 438 0.61 -4.36 -12.36
C GLY A 438 -0.41 -4.74 -11.28
N TRP A 439 -0.02 -4.78 -10.00
CA TRP A 439 -0.92 -5.17 -8.90
C TRP A 439 -2.15 -4.27 -8.78
N ASP A 440 -2.04 -3.02 -9.22
CA ASP A 440 -3.13 -2.06 -9.31
C ASP A 440 -4.23 -2.45 -10.33
N THR A 441 -3.95 -3.40 -11.23
CA THR A 441 -4.97 -3.97 -12.13
C THR A 441 -5.78 -5.09 -11.47
N LEU A 442 -5.30 -5.64 -10.36
CA LEU A 442 -5.91 -6.78 -9.67
C LEU A 442 -6.69 -6.35 -8.41
N ALA A 443 -6.21 -5.32 -7.72
CA ALA A 443 -6.84 -4.74 -6.53
C ALA A 443 -6.43 -3.27 -6.38
N GLN A 444 -7.17 -2.51 -5.57
CA GLN A 444 -6.73 -1.17 -5.21
C GLN A 444 -5.57 -1.26 -4.21
N ILE A 445 -4.36 -0.93 -4.65
CA ILE A 445 -3.14 -1.00 -3.84
C ILE A 445 -2.89 0.33 -3.13
N SER A 446 -2.88 0.30 -1.80
CA SER A 446 -2.67 1.43 -0.91
C SER A 446 -1.48 1.21 0.01
N SER A 447 -1.03 2.24 0.70
CA SER A 447 0.16 2.19 1.56
C SER A 447 -0.19 2.13 3.03
N ARG A 448 0.64 1.46 3.83
CA ARG A 448 0.70 1.62 5.29
C ARG A 448 2.10 2.06 5.69
N GLU A 449 2.22 3.24 6.29
CA GLU A 449 3.50 3.86 6.65
C GLU A 449 3.74 3.81 8.16
N TYR A 450 4.91 3.30 8.55
CA TYR A 450 5.33 3.12 9.94
C TYR A 450 6.42 4.12 10.38
N GLY A 451 7.11 4.75 9.43
CA GLY A 451 8.30 5.57 9.66
C GLY A 451 8.05 7.01 10.08
N LEU A 452 6.78 7.45 10.13
CA LEU A 452 6.42 8.84 10.46
C LEU A 452 5.94 9.01 11.91
N ALA A 453 5.79 7.93 12.66
CA ALA A 453 5.54 8.00 14.09
C ALA A 453 6.86 8.13 14.88
N HIS A 454 6.83 8.83 16.01
CA HIS A 454 7.97 8.97 16.92
C HIS A 454 7.63 8.40 18.30
N SER A 455 8.65 8.03 19.07
CA SER A 455 8.47 7.51 20.44
C SER A 455 9.19 8.32 21.51
N GLY A 456 9.76 9.46 21.14
CA GLY A 456 10.25 10.46 22.10
C GLY A 456 9.12 11.35 22.63
N PRO A 457 9.40 12.19 23.65
CA PRO A 457 8.42 13.13 24.21
C PRO A 457 7.93 14.16 23.19
N ALA A 458 8.76 14.46 22.17
CA ALA A 458 8.42 15.32 21.05
C ALA A 458 8.92 14.69 19.73
N ALA A 459 8.31 15.08 18.61
CA ALA A 459 8.76 14.69 17.29
C ALA A 459 10.20 15.16 17.03
N PRO A 460 11.06 14.32 16.43
CA PRO A 460 12.47 14.62 16.22
C PRO A 460 12.75 15.49 14.99
N TRP A 461 11.70 16.04 14.35
CA TRP A 461 11.82 16.75 13.08
C TRP A 461 11.41 18.21 13.23
N ASP A 462 12.21 19.11 12.67
CA ASP A 462 11.76 20.48 12.37
C ASP A 462 10.84 20.52 11.14
N ASP A 463 10.35 21.70 10.78
CA ASP A 463 9.44 21.90 9.65
C ASP A 463 10.05 21.47 8.29
N ALA A 464 11.34 21.69 8.08
CA ALA A 464 12.02 21.34 6.83
C ALA A 464 12.25 19.83 6.73
N GLN A 465 12.68 19.22 7.83
CA GLN A 465 12.86 17.78 7.95
C GLN A 465 11.51 17.05 7.81
N ALA A 466 10.46 17.52 8.48
CA ALA A 466 9.11 16.98 8.34
C ALA A 466 8.64 17.02 6.88
N THR A 467 8.83 18.14 6.18
CA THR A 467 8.51 18.27 4.75
C THR A 467 9.29 17.25 3.91
N ALA A 468 10.58 17.08 4.17
CA ALA A 468 11.41 16.11 3.46
C ALA A 468 10.93 14.66 3.69
N GLN A 469 10.59 14.30 4.93
CA GLN A 469 10.05 12.96 5.24
C GLN A 469 8.70 12.73 4.56
N ILE A 470 7.79 13.71 4.59
CA ILE A 470 6.48 13.61 3.92
C ILE A 470 6.67 13.39 2.41
N ASN A 471 7.55 14.15 1.76
CA ASN A 471 7.84 13.97 0.35
C ASN A 471 8.41 12.57 0.05
N ALA A 472 9.32 12.09 0.91
CA ALA A 472 9.94 10.79 0.75
C ALA A 472 8.96 9.62 0.91
N TYR A 473 8.12 9.62 1.95
CA TYR A 473 7.27 8.47 2.29
C TYR A 473 5.84 8.57 1.78
N ILE A 474 5.29 9.79 1.66
CA ILE A 474 3.91 10.00 1.22
C ILE A 474 3.90 10.49 -0.22
N GLY A 475 4.66 11.55 -0.51
CA GLY A 475 4.72 12.17 -1.83
C GLY A 475 5.14 11.19 -2.92
N THR A 476 6.21 10.43 -2.69
CA THR A 476 6.68 9.38 -3.62
C THR A 476 5.61 8.32 -3.89
N VAL A 477 4.94 7.86 -2.83
CA VAL A 477 3.95 6.78 -2.90
C VAL A 477 2.69 7.21 -3.64
N ILE A 478 2.20 8.40 -3.34
CA ILE A 478 1.08 9.04 -4.04
C ILE A 478 1.46 9.31 -5.50
N GLY A 479 2.66 9.82 -5.76
CA GLY A 479 3.14 10.16 -7.10
C GLY A 479 3.26 8.95 -8.03
N VAL A 480 3.54 7.76 -7.49
CA VAL A 480 3.56 6.50 -8.25
C VAL A 480 2.16 5.88 -8.42
N GLY A 481 1.16 6.40 -7.71
CA GLY A 481 -0.26 6.10 -7.95
C GLY A 481 -1.01 5.47 -6.79
N ALA A 482 -0.43 5.39 -5.59
CA ALA A 482 -1.18 4.92 -4.42
C ALA A 482 -2.32 5.90 -4.09
N PRO A 483 -3.58 5.45 -3.96
CA PRO A 483 -4.71 6.34 -3.70
C PRO A 483 -4.69 6.86 -2.27
N THR A 484 -4.26 6.05 -1.30
CA THR A 484 -4.24 6.42 0.12
C THR A 484 -2.98 5.92 0.82
N VAL A 485 -2.52 6.67 1.82
CA VAL A 485 -1.45 6.27 2.75
C VAL A 485 -2.02 6.23 4.17
N THR A 486 -1.93 5.06 4.80
CA THR A 486 -2.38 4.83 6.18
C THR A 486 -1.22 5.05 7.13
N LEU A 487 -1.34 6.04 8.00
CA LEU A 487 -0.34 6.33 9.02
C LEU A 487 -0.58 5.44 10.23
N TRP A 488 0.45 4.68 10.60
CA TRP A 488 0.46 3.92 11.85
C TRP A 488 1.07 4.73 12.99
N GLY A 489 0.68 4.40 14.22
CA GLY A 489 1.40 4.84 15.40
C GLY A 489 0.69 5.94 16.21
N HIS A 490 -0.64 5.99 16.23
CA HIS A 490 -1.34 6.79 17.24
C HIS A 490 -1.36 6.04 18.58
N ASN A 491 -0.62 6.53 19.57
CA ASN A 491 -0.44 5.94 20.91
C ASN A 491 -0.27 4.40 20.88
N ALA A 492 0.55 3.91 19.94
CA ALA A 492 0.74 2.50 19.70
C ALA A 492 1.95 1.99 20.48
N VAL A 493 1.78 0.94 21.29
CA VAL A 493 2.90 0.34 22.02
C VAL A 493 3.58 -0.74 21.16
N ASP A 494 4.89 -0.59 20.96
CA ASP A 494 5.75 -1.58 20.31
C ASP A 494 7.16 -1.57 20.94
N GLY A 495 7.71 -2.76 21.21
CA GLY A 495 9.04 -2.90 21.81
C GLY A 495 9.20 -2.17 23.16
N GLY A 496 8.13 -2.05 23.95
CA GLY A 496 8.12 -1.32 25.23
C GLY A 496 8.13 0.21 25.08
N ARG A 497 7.94 0.73 23.86
CA ARG A 497 7.90 2.16 23.55
C ARG A 497 6.52 2.53 23.00
N THR A 498 6.05 3.71 23.37
CA THR A 498 4.83 4.29 22.79
C THR A 498 5.20 5.12 21.58
N TYR A 499 4.63 4.79 20.43
CA TYR A 499 4.73 5.55 19.19
C TYR A 499 3.53 6.47 19.05
N ARG A 500 3.77 7.69 18.58
CA ARG A 500 2.78 8.75 18.40
C ARG A 500 2.92 9.44 17.04
N LEU A 501 1.80 9.89 16.50
CA LEU A 501 1.72 10.74 15.30
C LEU A 501 1.74 12.24 15.67
N LEU A 502 1.09 12.58 16.79
CA LEU A 502 1.18 13.87 17.48
C LEU A 502 2.10 13.74 18.70
N ASP A 503 2.51 14.85 19.30
CA ASP A 503 3.22 14.78 20.57
C ASP A 503 2.27 14.38 21.71
N ALA A 504 2.81 14.19 22.92
CA ALA A 504 2.00 13.87 24.10
C ALA A 504 0.86 14.88 24.30
N ASP A 505 -0.24 14.44 24.91
CA ASP A 505 -1.45 15.26 25.12
C ASP A 505 -2.05 15.83 23.80
N LEU A 506 -1.84 15.11 22.68
CA LEU A 506 -2.25 15.51 21.33
C LEU A 506 -1.64 16.85 20.86
N ALA A 507 -0.49 17.23 21.41
CA ALA A 507 0.19 18.46 21.03
C ALA A 507 0.63 18.41 19.55
N MET A 508 0.42 19.53 18.86
CA MET A 508 0.79 19.68 17.45
C MET A 508 2.30 19.67 17.30
N ASN A 509 2.81 18.89 16.34
CA ASN A 509 4.23 18.84 16.02
C ASN A 509 4.49 19.23 14.55
N PRO A 510 5.76 19.44 14.15
CA PRO A 510 6.10 19.84 12.77
C PRO A 510 5.60 18.85 11.71
N MET A 511 5.65 17.54 11.97
CA MET A 511 5.14 16.50 11.07
C MET A 511 3.65 16.70 10.77
N TRP A 512 2.82 16.75 11.82
CA TRP A 512 1.37 16.88 11.69
C TRP A 512 0.98 18.24 11.07
N SER A 513 1.68 19.31 11.46
CA SER A 513 1.50 20.65 10.89
C SER A 513 1.77 20.67 9.39
N GLN A 514 2.83 20.00 8.93
CA GLN A 514 3.14 19.91 7.51
C GLN A 514 2.13 19.06 6.73
N LEU A 515 1.62 17.96 7.29
CA LEU A 515 0.57 17.17 6.63
C LEU A 515 -0.70 18.00 6.38
N ILE A 516 -1.08 18.85 7.35
CA ILE A 516 -2.22 19.78 7.22
C ILE A 516 -1.91 20.86 6.17
N ARG A 517 -0.74 21.52 6.25
CA ARG A 517 -0.33 22.58 5.32
C ARG A 517 -0.28 22.11 3.86
N GLN A 518 0.16 20.87 3.63
CA GLN A 518 0.22 20.27 2.29
C GLN A 518 -1.14 19.76 1.79
N GLN A 519 -2.22 19.93 2.56
CA GLN A 519 -3.59 19.57 2.17
C GLN A 519 -3.76 18.09 1.78
N LEU A 520 -3.01 17.20 2.43
CA LEU A 520 -3.00 15.77 2.10
C LEU A 520 -4.20 15.00 2.68
N ARG A 521 -5.13 15.68 3.36
CA ARG A 521 -6.23 15.07 4.14
C ARG A 521 -6.99 13.96 3.41
N GLU A 522 -7.38 14.19 2.16
CA GLU A 522 -8.16 13.23 1.38
C GLU A 522 -7.35 11.99 0.95
N ARG A 523 -6.03 12.04 1.08
CA ARG A 523 -5.09 10.97 0.73
C ARG A 523 -4.58 10.21 1.96
N LEU A 524 -4.95 10.64 3.16
CA LEU A 524 -4.45 10.08 4.42
C LEU A 524 -5.55 9.38 5.20
N SER A 525 -5.16 8.23 5.75
CA SER A 525 -5.89 7.52 6.78
C SER A 525 -5.00 7.29 8.01
N VAL A 526 -5.60 6.98 9.15
CA VAL A 526 -4.88 6.69 10.40
C VAL A 526 -5.39 5.41 11.04
N VAL A 527 -4.49 4.68 11.72
CA VAL A 527 -4.89 3.56 12.59
C VAL A 527 -5.16 4.07 13.99
N PHE A 528 -6.28 3.65 14.57
CA PHE A 528 -6.73 4.04 15.89
C PHE A 528 -7.17 2.83 16.71
N ASP A 529 -6.55 2.63 17.87
CA ASP A 529 -6.97 1.62 18.84
C ASP A 529 -7.81 2.30 19.93
N PRO A 530 -9.12 2.02 20.03
CA PRO A 530 -9.98 2.65 21.02
C PRO A 530 -9.64 2.27 22.47
N ARG A 531 -8.75 1.29 22.69
CA ARG A 531 -8.22 0.92 24.01
C ARG A 531 -6.90 1.63 24.34
N SER A 532 -6.31 2.35 23.39
CA SER A 532 -5.02 3.03 23.55
C SER A 532 -5.14 4.49 23.16
N THR A 533 -5.84 5.27 23.99
CA THR A 533 -6.09 6.70 23.76
C THR A 533 -5.12 7.59 24.54
N GLU A 534 -4.79 8.76 24.01
CA GLU A 534 -3.97 9.77 24.69
C GLU A 534 -4.83 10.60 25.65
N LEU A 535 -5.86 11.29 25.15
CA LEU A 535 -6.80 12.10 25.96
C LEU A 535 -8.24 11.58 25.94
N GLY A 536 -8.50 10.53 25.16
CA GLY A 536 -9.78 9.85 25.06
C GLY A 536 -10.33 9.84 23.64
N ILE A 537 -11.24 8.90 23.37
CA ILE A 537 -11.67 8.55 22.00
C ILE A 537 -12.10 9.76 21.17
N HIS A 538 -12.94 10.65 21.72
CA HIS A 538 -13.46 11.80 20.99
C HIS A 538 -12.38 12.84 20.66
N GLN A 539 -11.49 13.13 21.61
CA GLN A 539 -10.47 14.16 21.45
C GLN A 539 -9.38 13.68 20.49
N ASP A 540 -8.93 12.44 20.65
CA ASP A 540 -7.96 11.80 19.77
C ASP A 540 -8.45 11.77 18.33
N ILE A 541 -9.67 11.27 18.08
CA ILE A 541 -10.22 11.19 16.72
C ILE A 541 -10.42 12.58 16.11
N ALA A 542 -10.84 13.57 16.90
CA ALA A 542 -10.97 14.95 16.42
C ALA A 542 -9.59 15.54 16.03
N ALA A 543 -8.54 15.27 16.81
CA ALA A 543 -7.18 15.72 16.49
C ALA A 543 -6.64 15.04 15.23
N LEU A 544 -6.83 13.72 15.12
CA LEU A 544 -6.42 12.94 13.95
C LEU A 544 -7.18 13.35 12.68
N GLY A 545 -8.47 13.68 12.80
CA GLY A 545 -9.31 14.11 11.68
C GLY A 545 -8.92 15.45 11.05
N LYS A 546 -8.01 16.21 11.68
CA LYS A 546 -7.45 17.46 11.11
C LYS A 546 -6.60 17.18 9.88
N ALA A 547 -5.84 16.08 9.86
CA ALA A 547 -4.93 15.73 8.77
C ALA A 547 -5.35 14.48 7.98
N ALA A 548 -6.34 13.71 8.44
CA ALA A 548 -6.82 12.50 7.77
C ALA A 548 -8.33 12.56 7.47
N SER A 549 -8.74 11.90 6.39
CA SER A 549 -10.15 11.77 5.97
C SER A 549 -10.74 10.38 6.23
N GLU A 550 -9.89 9.43 6.64
CA GLU A 550 -10.24 8.03 6.84
C GLU A 550 -9.56 7.47 8.09
N ILE A 551 -10.19 6.51 8.75
CA ILE A 551 -9.72 5.92 10.00
C ILE A 551 -9.96 4.41 10.01
N PHE A 552 -8.96 3.66 10.48
CA PHE A 552 -9.00 2.23 10.75
C PHE A 552 -9.13 2.03 12.25
N ILE A 553 -10.30 1.58 12.71
CA ILE A 553 -10.58 1.32 14.13
C ILE A 553 -10.27 -0.14 14.43
N VAL A 554 -9.32 -0.37 15.34
CA VAL A 554 -8.90 -1.71 15.75
C VAL A 554 -9.94 -2.35 16.68
N VAL A 555 -10.18 -3.66 16.54
CA VAL A 555 -11.13 -4.44 17.37
C VAL A 555 -10.50 -5.64 18.07
#